data_AF-A0A7V7WUK0-F1
#
_entry.id   AF-A0A7V7WUK0-F1
#
_cell.length_a   1.000
_cell.length_b   1.000
_cell.length_c   1.000
_cell.angle_alpha   90.00
_cell.angle_beta   90.00
_cell.angle_gamma   90.00
#
_symmetry.space_group_name_H-M   'P 1'
#
loop_
_entity.id
_entity.type
_entity.pdbx_description
1 polymer ?
#
loop_
_entity_poly.entity_id
_entity_poly.type
_entity_poly.pdbx_seq_one_letter_code
_entity_poly.pdbx_strand_id
1 'polypeptide(L)'
;MFKFLIAKSGISASAISVHEQTLHSLLSSPVTSTVPGHPPGTTLPCLQVLHEKFTPTPYRTKGVGKKIQTAITTGSYAGLDLAAIIYSMRNWSLHGSAIGSSFRSVPRFKAFIATVLAALADVHHGIATELLKKV
;
A
#
# COMPACT_ATOMS: atom_id res chain seq x y z
N MET A 1 9.13 7.26 -10.13
CA MET A 1 10.07 6.11 -10.21
C MET A 1 9.33 4.78 -10.28
N PHE A 2 8.62 4.31 -9.25
CA PHE A 2 8.00 2.97 -9.30
C PHE A 2 6.93 2.79 -10.39
N LYS A 3 6.10 3.81 -10.65
CA LYS A 3 5.15 3.81 -11.78
C LYS A 3 5.82 3.58 -13.14
N PHE A 4 7.05 4.10 -13.33
CA PHE A 4 7.83 3.86 -14.54
C PHE A 4 8.31 2.41 -14.61
N LEU A 5 8.77 1.83 -13.50
CA LEU A 5 9.18 0.43 -13.44
C LEU A 5 8.02 -0.52 -13.77
N ILE A 6 6.83 -0.30 -13.21
CA ILE A 6 5.63 -1.07 -13.58
C ILE A 6 5.38 -0.97 -15.09
N ALA A 7 5.36 0.25 -15.64
CA ALA A 7 5.10 0.48 -17.07
C ALA A 7 6.16 -0.15 -17.99
N LYS A 8 7.39 -0.37 -17.51
CA LYS A 8 8.48 -1.01 -18.26
C LYS A 8 8.63 -2.49 -18.00
N SER A 9 7.96 -3.05 -16.99
CA SER A 9 8.05 -4.47 -16.65
C SER A 9 7.28 -5.38 -17.61
N GLY A 10 6.34 -4.84 -18.39
CA GLY A 10 5.47 -5.67 -19.24
C GLY A 10 4.45 -6.51 -18.44
N ILE A 11 4.32 -6.28 -17.12
CA ILE A 11 3.25 -6.88 -16.32
C ILE A 11 1.87 -6.50 -16.90
N SER A 12 0.97 -7.48 -17.00
CA SER A 12 -0.35 -7.25 -17.56
C SER A 12 -1.22 -6.38 -16.66
N ALA A 13 -2.14 -5.63 -17.26
CA ALA A 13 -3.12 -4.84 -16.49
C ALA A 13 -3.98 -5.71 -15.57
N SER A 14 -4.27 -6.96 -15.95
CA SER A 14 -5.00 -7.91 -15.12
C SER A 14 -4.21 -8.31 -13.87
N ALA A 15 -2.91 -8.61 -13.99
CA ALA A 15 -2.06 -8.94 -12.84
C ALA A 15 -1.93 -7.74 -11.89
N ILE A 16 -1.76 -6.52 -12.42
CA ILE A 16 -1.79 -5.29 -11.61
C ILE A 16 -3.12 -5.19 -10.85
N SER A 17 -4.25 -5.38 -11.54
CA SER A 17 -5.57 -5.24 -10.94
C SER A 17 -5.81 -6.26 -9.82
N VAL A 18 -5.35 -7.50 -9.96
CA VAL A 18 -5.45 -8.53 -8.90
C VAL A 18 -4.69 -8.11 -7.64
N HIS A 19 -3.48 -7.58 -7.79
CA HIS A 19 -2.70 -7.07 -6.67
C HIS A 19 -3.39 -5.86 -6.02
N GLU A 20 -3.86 -4.90 -6.82
CA GLU A 20 -4.57 -3.70 -6.33
C GLU A 20 -5.83 -4.07 -5.56
N GLN A 21 -6.69 -4.93 -6.11
CA GLN A 21 -7.93 -5.37 -5.46
C GLN A 21 -7.66 -6.02 -4.10
N THR A 22 -6.65 -6.89 -4.04
CA THR A 22 -6.26 -7.55 -2.78
C THR A 22 -5.78 -6.53 -1.77
N LEU A 23 -4.93 -5.59 -2.18
CA LEU A 23 -4.42 -4.54 -1.30
C LEU A 23 -5.52 -3.59 -0.84
N HIS A 24 -6.42 -3.18 -1.73
CA HIS A 24 -7.56 -2.33 -1.40
C HIS A 24 -8.48 -3.00 -0.38
N SER A 25 -8.79 -4.28 -0.55
CA SER A 25 -9.58 -5.06 0.41
C SER A 25 -8.93 -5.11 1.80
N LEU A 26 -7.62 -5.37 1.86
CA LEU A 26 -6.88 -5.41 3.12
C LEU A 26 -6.77 -4.03 3.78
N LEU A 27 -6.58 -2.97 3.00
CA LEU A 27 -6.39 -1.61 3.49
C LEU A 27 -7.72 -0.94 3.89
N SER A 28 -8.83 -1.29 3.23
CA SER A 28 -10.18 -0.82 3.57
C SER A 28 -10.79 -1.55 4.77
N SER A 29 -10.24 -2.72 5.12
CA SER A 29 -10.73 -3.52 6.23
C SER A 29 -10.75 -2.71 7.54
N PRO A 30 -11.87 -2.76 8.30
CA PRO A 30 -11.97 -2.08 9.59
C PRO A 30 -11.02 -2.72 10.61
N VAL A 31 -10.42 -1.88 11.44
CA VAL A 31 -9.57 -2.27 12.56
C VAL A 31 -9.84 -1.36 13.76
N THR A 32 -9.85 -1.96 14.94
CA THR A 32 -9.87 -1.21 16.20
C THR A 32 -8.45 -1.06 16.72
N SER A 33 -7.94 0.16 16.71
CA SER A 33 -6.59 0.50 17.15
C SER A 33 -6.57 1.85 17.83
N THR A 34 -5.67 2.04 18.80
CA THR A 34 -5.34 3.37 19.31
C THR A 34 -4.65 4.18 18.21
N VAL A 35 -5.22 5.34 17.88
CA VAL A 35 -4.67 6.30 16.92
C VAL A 35 -4.70 7.68 17.58
N PRO A 36 -3.60 8.45 17.61
CA PRO A 36 -3.59 9.78 18.21
C PRO A 36 -4.65 10.69 17.57
N GLY A 37 -5.42 11.39 18.41
CA GLY A 37 -6.52 12.25 17.95
C GLY A 37 -7.88 11.55 17.81
N HIS A 38 -7.96 10.23 18.05
CA HIS A 38 -9.21 9.48 18.05
C HIS A 38 -9.49 8.89 19.43
N PRO A 39 -10.77 8.77 19.84
CA PRO A 39 -11.14 8.06 21.07
C PRO A 39 -10.64 6.60 21.08
N PRO A 40 -10.25 6.05 22.24
CA PRO A 40 -9.98 4.62 22.36
C PRO A 40 -11.16 3.76 21.89
N GLY A 41 -10.88 2.68 21.17
CA GLY A 41 -11.92 1.79 20.63
C GLY A 41 -12.52 2.23 19.29
N THR A 42 -12.11 3.37 18.74
CA THR A 42 -12.55 3.80 17.40
C THR A 42 -12.17 2.76 16.35
N THR A 43 -13.14 2.42 15.48
CA THR A 43 -12.93 1.53 14.34
C THR A 43 -12.66 2.36 13.10
N LEU A 44 -11.48 2.20 12.52
CA LEU A 44 -11.03 2.93 11.34
C LEU A 44 -10.57 1.95 10.26
N PRO A 45 -10.58 2.32 8.97
CA PRO A 45 -9.91 1.54 7.94
C PRO A 45 -8.43 1.37 8.26
N CYS A 46 -7.86 0.21 7.95
CA CYS A 46 -6.44 -0.07 8.17
C CYS A 46 -5.53 0.99 7.51
N LEU A 47 -5.91 1.47 6.32
CA LEU A 47 -5.22 2.56 5.61
C LEU A 47 -5.10 3.82 6.46
N GLN A 48 -6.17 4.21 7.16
CA GLN A 48 -6.19 5.41 7.99
C GLN A 48 -5.28 5.23 9.21
N VAL A 49 -5.34 4.07 9.86
CA VAL A 49 -4.43 3.74 10.97
C VAL A 49 -2.97 3.81 10.53
N LEU A 50 -2.63 3.23 9.37
CA LEU A 50 -1.28 3.26 8.82
C LEU A 50 -0.84 4.69 8.48
N HIS A 51 -1.71 5.46 7.83
CA HIS A 51 -1.42 6.83 7.42
C HIS A 51 -1.16 7.74 8.62
N GLU A 52 -2.04 7.68 9.63
CA GLU A 52 -1.94 8.55 10.80
C GLU A 52 -0.82 8.15 11.76
N LYS A 53 -0.43 6.88 11.82
CA LYS A 53 0.71 6.44 12.65
C LYS A 53 2.05 6.64 11.98
N PHE A 54 2.15 6.43 10.67
CA PHE A 54 3.43 6.25 9.99
C PHE A 54 3.69 7.25 8.86
N THR A 55 2.78 8.20 8.62
CA THR A 55 3.03 9.33 7.71
C THR A 55 3.17 10.61 8.53
N PRO A 56 4.34 11.28 8.52
CA PRO A 56 4.50 12.54 9.23
C PRO A 56 3.54 13.61 8.70
N THR A 57 2.98 14.41 9.59
CA THR A 57 1.94 15.42 9.27
C THR A 57 2.27 16.30 8.07
N PRO A 58 3.50 16.85 7.90
CA PRO A 58 3.84 17.69 6.74
C PRO A 58 3.75 16.98 5.38
N TYR A 59 3.74 15.65 5.36
CA TYR A 59 3.68 14.83 4.15
C TYR A 59 2.30 14.24 3.88
N ARG A 60 1.35 14.30 4.83
CA ARG A 60 -0.01 13.78 4.65
C ARG A 60 -0.79 14.49 3.54
N THR A 61 -0.47 15.75 3.28
CA THR A 61 -1.13 16.57 2.25
C THR A 61 -0.33 16.67 0.96
N LYS A 62 0.78 15.92 0.81
CA LYS A 62 1.70 16.00 -0.33
C LYS A 62 1.80 14.67 -1.06
N GLY A 63 1.97 14.72 -2.39
CA GLY A 63 2.24 13.56 -3.23
C GLY A 63 1.34 12.36 -2.94
N VAL A 64 1.94 11.22 -2.58
CA VAL A 64 1.22 9.99 -2.24
C VAL A 64 0.42 10.11 -0.93
N GLY A 65 0.89 10.90 0.03
CA GLY A 65 0.11 11.19 1.24
C GLY A 65 -1.22 11.84 0.90
N LYS A 66 -1.23 12.83 -0.01
CA LYS A 66 -2.48 13.46 -0.49
C LYS A 66 -3.44 12.45 -1.10
N LYS A 67 -2.93 11.51 -1.92
CA LYS A 67 -3.76 10.44 -2.52
C LYS A 67 -4.39 9.55 -1.45
N ILE A 68 -3.62 9.17 -0.44
CA ILE A 68 -4.13 8.39 0.70
C ILE A 68 -5.18 9.19 1.48
N GLN A 69 -4.91 10.45 1.78
CA GLN A 69 -5.87 11.31 2.48
C GLN A 69 -7.17 11.44 1.69
N THR A 70 -7.11 11.62 0.37
CA THR A 70 -8.30 11.61 -0.49
C THR A 70 -9.03 10.28 -0.44
N ALA A 71 -8.33 9.15 -0.48
CA ALA A 71 -8.95 7.83 -0.40
C ALA A 71 -9.65 7.60 0.95
N ILE A 72 -9.04 8.02 2.05
CA ILE A 72 -9.63 7.97 3.39
C ILE A 72 -10.88 8.85 3.45
N THR A 73 -10.79 10.11 3.01
CA THR A 73 -11.89 11.08 3.09
C THR A 73 -13.07 10.70 2.19
N THR A 74 -12.82 10.14 1.01
CA THR A 74 -13.88 9.78 0.05
C THR A 74 -14.38 8.35 0.19
N GLY A 75 -13.67 7.50 0.94
CA GLY A 75 -13.89 6.06 0.97
C GLY A 75 -13.52 5.35 -0.34
N SER A 76 -12.95 6.04 -1.33
CA SER A 76 -12.63 5.48 -2.65
C SER A 76 -11.13 5.19 -2.81
N TYR A 77 -10.80 3.94 -3.07
CA TYR A 77 -9.43 3.46 -3.25
C TYR A 77 -8.97 3.50 -4.72
N ALA A 78 -9.85 3.89 -5.65
CA ALA A 78 -9.56 3.89 -7.09
C ALA A 78 -8.34 4.77 -7.47
N GLY A 79 -8.02 5.80 -6.69
CA GLY A 79 -6.84 6.66 -6.89
C GLY A 79 -5.53 6.09 -6.34
N LEU A 80 -5.58 4.98 -5.60
CA LEU A 80 -4.44 4.30 -5.00
C LEU A 80 -3.97 3.16 -5.89
N ASP A 81 -3.26 3.53 -6.97
CA ASP A 81 -2.59 2.57 -7.84
C ASP A 81 -1.51 1.75 -7.09
N LEU A 82 -1.14 0.59 -7.64
CA LEU A 82 -0.15 -0.33 -7.08
C LEU A 82 1.17 0.38 -6.74
N ALA A 83 1.58 1.31 -7.61
CA ALA A 83 2.78 2.11 -7.39
C ALA A 83 2.67 3.03 -6.16
N ALA A 84 1.52 3.67 -5.95
CA ALA A 84 1.27 4.50 -4.79
C ALA A 84 1.27 3.66 -3.50
N ILE A 85 0.67 2.47 -3.51
CA ILE A 85 0.63 1.59 -2.33
C ILE A 85 2.05 1.11 -1.97
N ILE A 86 2.80 0.59 -2.94
CA ILE A 86 4.18 0.13 -2.73
C ILE A 86 5.09 1.29 -2.28
N TYR A 87 4.93 2.48 -2.88
CA TYR A 87 5.69 3.65 -2.46
C TYR A 87 5.34 4.09 -1.03
N SER A 88 4.07 4.01 -0.63
CA SER A 88 3.62 4.33 0.72
C SER A 88 4.23 3.39 1.75
N MET A 89 4.33 2.10 1.41
CA MET A 89 4.95 1.11 2.27
C MET A 89 6.40 1.41 2.60
N ARG A 90 7.18 1.95 1.66
CA ARG A 90 8.57 2.37 1.96
C ARG A 90 8.62 3.35 3.13
N ASN A 91 7.63 4.25 3.22
CA ASN A 91 7.56 5.23 4.30
C ASN A 91 7.06 4.58 5.61
N TRP A 92 6.14 3.62 5.52
CA TRP A 92 5.63 2.91 6.69
C TRP A 92 6.62 1.89 7.26
N SER A 93 7.42 1.24 6.39
CA SER A 93 8.29 0.10 6.73
C SER A 93 9.53 0.49 7.52
N LEU A 94 9.86 1.79 7.60
CA LEU A 94 10.87 2.32 8.51
C LEU A 94 10.58 1.96 9.98
N HIS A 95 9.34 1.57 10.30
CA HIS A 95 8.89 1.19 11.64
C HIS A 95 8.73 -0.33 11.87
N GLY A 96 9.19 -1.19 10.95
CA GLY A 96 9.30 -2.65 11.16
C GLY A 96 8.00 -3.34 11.61
N SER A 97 8.07 -4.17 12.66
CA SER A 97 6.97 -4.98 13.22
C SER A 97 5.74 -4.16 13.66
N ALA A 98 5.86 -2.84 13.80
CA ALA A 98 4.76 -1.95 14.15
C ALA A 98 3.64 -1.93 13.10
N ILE A 99 3.96 -2.16 11.81
CA ILE A 99 2.94 -2.24 10.75
C ILE A 99 2.00 -3.41 11.01
N GLY A 100 2.52 -4.60 11.31
CA GLY A 100 1.71 -5.81 11.47
C GLY A 100 0.65 -5.66 12.57
N SER A 101 0.99 -4.97 13.66
CA SER A 101 0.03 -4.68 14.74
C SER A 101 -1.14 -3.80 14.29
N SER A 102 -0.96 -2.96 13.27
CA SER A 102 -2.00 -2.07 12.75
C SER A 102 -3.06 -2.82 11.94
N PHE A 103 -2.73 -4.00 11.40
CA PHE A 103 -3.70 -4.90 10.78
C PHE A 103 -4.53 -5.68 11.80
N ARG A 104 -4.16 -5.67 13.10
CA ARG A 104 -4.84 -6.38 14.20
C ARG A 104 -5.11 -7.86 13.89
N SER A 105 -4.32 -8.46 13.00
CA SER A 105 -4.50 -9.82 12.49
C SER A 105 -3.23 -10.22 11.76
N VAL A 106 -2.56 -11.26 12.27
CA VAL A 106 -1.36 -11.82 11.65
C VAL A 106 -1.67 -12.36 10.24
N PRO A 107 -2.78 -13.10 9.99
CA PRO A 107 -3.14 -13.51 8.63
C PRO A 107 -3.31 -12.34 7.65
N ARG A 108 -4.00 -11.26 8.04
CA ARG A 108 -4.17 -10.08 7.16
C ARG A 108 -2.85 -9.41 6.86
N PHE A 109 -1.97 -9.27 7.85
CA PHE A 109 -0.64 -8.71 7.62
C PHE A 109 0.21 -9.59 6.70
N LYS A 110 0.18 -10.91 6.89
CA LYS A 110 0.87 -11.86 5.99
C LYS A 110 0.35 -11.75 4.56
N ALA A 111 -0.96 -11.69 4.37
CA ALA A 111 -1.58 -11.48 3.06
C ALA A 111 -1.10 -10.16 2.44
N PHE A 112 -1.11 -9.06 3.20
CA PHE A 112 -0.65 -7.76 2.73
C PHE A 112 0.81 -7.78 2.25
N ILE A 113 1.73 -8.28 3.08
CA ILE A 113 3.15 -8.36 2.71
C ILE A 113 3.37 -9.34 1.55
N ALA A 114 2.68 -10.49 1.53
CA ALA A 114 2.80 -11.45 0.45
C ALA A 114 2.36 -10.86 -0.90
N THR A 115 1.23 -10.14 -0.95
CA THR A 115 0.76 -9.47 -2.16
C THR A 115 1.77 -8.42 -2.65
N VAL A 116 2.38 -7.67 -1.73
CA VAL A 116 3.38 -6.66 -2.09
C VAL A 116 4.64 -7.31 -2.64
N LEU A 117 5.12 -8.38 -1.99
CA LEU A 117 6.30 -9.12 -2.45
C LEU A 117 6.04 -9.80 -3.80
N ALA A 118 4.85 -10.34 -4.02
CA ALA A 118 4.45 -10.89 -5.31
C ALA A 118 4.44 -9.82 -6.41
N ALA A 119 3.82 -8.66 -6.16
CA ALA A 119 3.84 -7.54 -7.09
C ALA A 119 5.27 -7.05 -7.41
N LEU A 120 6.15 -7.01 -6.41
CA LEU A 120 7.56 -6.67 -6.62
C LEU A 120 8.30 -7.74 -7.42
N ALA A 121 8.05 -9.03 -7.16
CA ALA A 121 8.64 -10.13 -7.91
C ALA A 121 8.23 -10.09 -9.38
N ASP A 122 6.94 -9.85 -9.67
CA ASP A 122 6.44 -9.71 -11.04
C ASP A 122 7.11 -8.54 -11.78
N VAL A 123 7.24 -7.39 -11.12
CA VAL A 123 7.92 -6.22 -11.69
C VAL A 123 9.39 -6.52 -11.96
N HIS A 124 10.11 -7.16 -11.03
CA HIS A 124 11.51 -7.50 -11.22
C HIS A 124 11.71 -8.52 -12.35
N HIS A 125 10.89 -9.57 -12.38
CA HIS A 125 10.92 -10.59 -13.44
C HIS A 125 10.66 -9.98 -14.82
N GLY A 126 9.64 -9.12 -14.90
CA GLY A 126 9.29 -8.42 -16.12
C GLY A 126 10.42 -7.50 -16.62
N ILE A 127 11.00 -6.69 -15.73
CA ILE A 127 12.14 -5.84 -16.07
C ILE A 127 13.36 -6.66 -16.50
N ALA A 128 13.70 -7.75 -15.79
CA ALA A 128 14.81 -8.62 -16.16
C ALA A 128 14.62 -9.22 -17.56
N THR A 129 13.41 -9.68 -17.87
CA THR A 129 13.05 -10.21 -19.19
C THR A 129 13.17 -9.15 -20.28
N GLU A 130 12.68 -7.93 -20.04
CA GLU A 130 12.78 -6.83 -21.00
C GLU A 130 14.23 -6.35 -21.22
N LEU A 131 15.09 -6.44 -20.19
CA LEU A 131 16.52 -6.15 -20.33
C LEU A 131 17.24 -7.22 -21.16
N LEU A 132 16.92 -8.50 -20.95
CA LEU A 132 17.52 -9.60 -21.70
C LEU A 132 17.17 -9.59 -23.20
N LYS A 133 15.99 -9.07 -23.58
CA LYS A 133 15.60 -8.92 -25.00
C LYS A 133 16.37 -7.85 -25.76
N LYS A 134 17.07 -6.96 -25.06
CA LYS A 134 17.83 -5.83 -25.65
C LYS A 134 19.31 -6.13 -25.79
N VAL A 135 19.74 -7.32 -25.37
CA VAL A 135 21.07 -7.90 -25.58
C VAL A 135 20.97 -8.86 -26.75
#